data_AF-A0A220UP62-F1
#
_entry.id   AF-A0A220UP62-F1
#
_cell.length_a   1.000
_cell.length_b   1.000
_cell.length_c   1.000
_cell.angle_alpha   90.00
_cell.angle_beta   90.00
_cell.angle_gamma   90.00
#
_symmetry.space_group_name_H-M   'P 1'
#
loop_
_entity.id
_entity.type
_entity.pdbx_description
1 polymer ?
#
loop_
_entity_poly.entity_id
_entity_poly.type
_entity_poly.pdbx_seq_one_letter_code
_entity_poly.pdbx_strand_id
1 'polypeptide(L)'
;MMKNDINTVLIPKLISTAHKLRLGQEADGSSDFGECIVLITTILPELQNTKAMMTLFRHMLATQERHDWLALADCLEYELPLQLQQQATDQI
;
A
#
# COMPACT_ATOMS: atom_id res chain seq x y z
N MET A 1 0.43 -19.26 4.31
CA MET A 1 1.02 -18.32 5.29
C MET A 1 0.89 -16.87 4.79
N MET A 2 1.29 -16.56 3.55
CA MET A 2 1.20 -15.23 2.89
C MET A 2 -0.13 -14.47 3.02
N LYS A 3 -1.29 -15.13 2.77
CA LYS A 3 -2.62 -14.50 2.86
C LYS A 3 -2.93 -13.92 4.23
N ASN A 4 -2.45 -14.56 5.29
CA ASN A 4 -2.69 -14.08 6.64
C ASN A 4 -1.89 -12.80 6.85
N ASP A 5 -0.61 -12.78 6.50
CA ASP A 5 0.25 -11.61 6.71
C ASP A 5 -0.19 -10.38 5.91
N ILE A 6 -0.70 -10.55 4.68
CA ILE A 6 -1.26 -9.44 3.90
C ILE A 6 -2.47 -8.82 4.61
N ASN A 7 -3.42 -9.64 5.05
CA ASN A 7 -4.68 -9.16 5.63
C ASN A 7 -4.55 -8.76 7.11
N THR A 8 -3.65 -9.36 7.88
CA THR A 8 -3.50 -9.12 9.32
C THR A 8 -2.37 -8.15 9.66
N VAL A 9 -1.43 -7.91 8.74
CA VAL A 9 -0.28 -7.01 8.99
C VAL A 9 -0.24 -5.88 7.96
N LEU A 10 -0.11 -6.19 6.67
CA LEU A 10 0.13 -5.16 5.65
C LEU A 10 -1.06 -4.21 5.48
N ILE A 11 -2.27 -4.74 5.22
CA ILE A 11 -3.46 -3.91 4.98
C ILE A 11 -3.79 -3.00 6.19
N PRO A 12 -3.82 -3.51 7.45
CA PRO A 12 -4.02 -2.64 8.61
C PRO A 12 -2.97 -1.53 8.71
N LYS A 13 -1.71 -1.83 8.37
CA LYS A 13 -0.64 -0.83 8.37
C LYS A 13 -0.84 0.23 7.29
N LEU A 14 -1.22 -0.18 6.07
CA LEU A 14 -1.55 0.75 4.98
C LEU A 14 -2.66 1.73 5.38
N ILE A 15 -3.74 1.23 5.99
CA ILE A 15 -4.86 2.05 6.47
C ILE A 15 -4.40 3.01 7.58
N SER A 16 -3.64 2.52 8.56
CA SER A 16 -3.09 3.37 9.62
C SER A 16 -2.21 4.50 9.06
N THR A 17 -1.34 4.18 8.09
CA THR A 17 -0.51 5.18 7.40
C THR A 17 -1.37 6.22 6.69
N ALA A 18 -2.40 5.79 5.96
CA ALA A 18 -3.32 6.69 5.28
C ALA A 18 -4.00 7.67 6.24
N HIS A 19 -4.47 7.20 7.39
CA HIS A 19 -5.06 8.06 8.41
C HIS A 19 -4.08 9.13 8.92
N LYS A 20 -2.83 8.76 9.20
CA LYS A 20 -1.79 9.72 9.64
C LYS A 20 -1.57 10.81 8.57
N LEU A 21 -1.47 10.42 7.31
CA LEU A 21 -1.33 11.36 6.19
C LEU A 21 -2.54 12.31 6.07
N ARG A 22 -3.78 11.79 6.20
CA ARG A 22 -5.00 12.62 6.19
C ARG A 22 -5.06 13.62 7.35
N LEU A 23 -4.52 13.26 8.51
CA LEU A 23 -4.46 14.13 9.69
C LEU A 23 -3.32 15.15 9.64
N GLY A 24 -2.53 15.19 8.55
CA GLY A 24 -1.36 16.06 8.44
C GLY A 24 -0.20 15.63 9.33
N GLN A 25 -0.19 14.38 9.81
CA GLN A 25 0.93 13.81 10.58
C GLN A 25 2.01 13.31 9.61
N GLU A 26 2.56 14.23 8.82
CA GLU A 26 3.38 13.91 7.64
C GLU A 26 4.65 13.13 7.97
N ALA A 27 5.33 13.49 9.05
CA ALA A 27 6.57 12.82 9.47
C ALA A 27 6.30 11.35 9.84
N ASP A 28 5.30 11.10 10.69
CA ASP A 28 4.92 9.75 11.12
C ASP A 28 4.33 8.96 9.96
N GLY A 29 3.49 9.59 9.13
CA GLY A 29 2.90 8.98 7.95
C GLY A 29 3.95 8.59 6.90
N SER A 30 4.96 9.44 6.66
CA SER A 30 6.07 9.12 5.75
C SER A 30 6.96 7.99 6.30
N SER A 31 7.25 7.99 7.61
CA SER A 31 7.99 6.91 8.26
C SER A 31 7.24 5.57 8.09
N ASP A 32 5.94 5.56 8.43
CA ASP A 32 5.11 4.37 8.31
C ASP A 32 4.97 3.90 6.86
N PHE A 33 4.90 4.83 5.90
CA PHE A 33 4.86 4.53 4.48
C PHE A 33 6.12 3.81 4.01
N GLY A 34 7.31 4.22 4.48
CA GLY A 34 8.56 3.50 4.20
C GLY A 34 8.50 2.04 4.65
N GLU A 35 7.95 1.78 5.83
CA GLU A 35 7.76 0.41 6.33
C GLU A 35 6.71 -0.38 5.51
N CYS A 36 5.65 0.28 5.04
CA CYS A 36 4.69 -0.34 4.11
C CYS A 36 5.38 -0.77 2.81
N ILE A 37 6.28 0.05 2.25
CA ILE A 37 7.06 -0.32 1.07
C ILE A 37 7.93 -1.54 1.34
N VAL A 38 8.60 -1.61 2.50
CA VAL A 38 9.39 -2.79 2.89
C VAL A 38 8.51 -4.05 2.89
N LEU A 39 7.35 -4.01 3.54
CA LEU A 39 6.42 -5.16 3.58
C LEU A 39 5.87 -5.53 2.19
N ILE A 40 5.65 -4.55 1.30
CA ILE A 40 5.21 -4.82 -0.07
C ILE A 40 6.33 -5.50 -0.87
N THR A 41 7.58 -5.08 -0.70
CA THR A 41 8.71 -5.65 -1.45
C THR A 41 8.95 -7.12 -1.12
N THR A 42 8.62 -7.58 0.10
CA THR A 42 8.77 -8.99 0.48
C THR A 42 7.75 -9.90 -0.20
N ILE A 43 6.55 -9.39 -0.51
CA ILE A 43 5.49 -10.16 -1.18
C ILE A 43 5.46 -9.96 -2.69
N LEU A 44 6.23 -9.00 -3.22
CA LEU A 44 6.26 -8.63 -4.63
C LEU A 44 6.49 -9.81 -5.60
N PRO A 45 7.39 -10.78 -5.31
CA PRO A 45 7.62 -11.93 -6.20
C PRO A 45 6.41 -12.85 -6.35
N GLU A 46 5.44 -12.77 -5.44
CA GLU A 46 4.29 -13.68 -5.35
C GLU A 46 3.02 -13.08 -6.00
N LEU A 47 3.08 -11.83 -6.47
CA LEU A 47 1.98 -11.13 -7.12
C LEU A 47 1.89 -11.48 -8.62
N GLN A 48 0.72 -11.90 -9.09
CA GLN A 48 0.52 -12.40 -10.47
C GLN A 48 0.07 -11.31 -11.46
N ASN A 49 -0.56 -10.22 -11.00
CA ASN A 49 -1.02 -9.08 -11.80
C ASN A 49 -0.09 -7.86 -11.63
N THR A 50 1.15 -8.03 -12.06
CA THR A 50 2.19 -7.01 -11.92
C THR A 50 1.87 -5.72 -12.68
N LYS A 51 1.08 -5.75 -13.76
CA LYS A 51 0.82 -4.53 -14.56
C LYS A 51 -0.06 -3.50 -13.83
N ALA A 52 -1.19 -3.94 -13.25
CA ALA A 52 -2.07 -3.06 -12.47
C ALA A 52 -1.33 -2.53 -11.24
N MET A 53 -0.63 -3.44 -10.55
CA MET A 53 0.19 -3.11 -9.39
C MET A 53 1.30 -2.10 -9.68
N MET A 54 2.05 -2.29 -10.77
CA MET A 54 3.10 -1.35 -11.17
C MET A 54 2.54 0.02 -11.57
N THR A 55 1.31 0.07 -12.08
CA THR A 55 0.64 1.34 -12.40
C THR A 55 0.28 2.08 -11.11
N LEU A 56 -0.25 1.37 -10.12
CA LEU A 56 -0.55 1.92 -8.81
C LEU A 56 0.72 2.38 -8.08
N PHE A 57 1.80 1.60 -8.10
CA PHE A 57 3.07 2.02 -7.48
C PHE A 57 3.67 3.26 -8.13
N ARG A 58 3.58 3.40 -9.47
CA ARG A 58 3.99 4.65 -10.14
C ARG A 58 3.13 5.83 -9.70
N HIS A 59 1.83 5.61 -9.54
CA HIS A 59 0.93 6.66 -9.06
C HIS A 59 1.29 7.09 -7.63
N MET A 60 1.47 6.14 -6.72
CA MET A 60 1.88 6.36 -5.33
C MET A 60 3.22 7.10 -5.22
N LEU A 61 4.22 6.67 -5.99
CA LEU A 61 5.52 7.35 -6.03
C LEU A 61 5.36 8.78 -6.49
N ALA A 62 4.62 8.99 -7.58
CA ALA A 62 4.40 10.33 -8.09
C ALA A 62 3.64 11.19 -7.08
N THR A 63 2.60 10.69 -6.37
CA THR A 63 1.93 11.46 -5.30
C THR A 63 2.87 11.80 -4.14
N GLN A 64 3.76 10.87 -3.75
CA GLN A 64 4.74 11.11 -2.70
C GLN A 64 5.75 12.21 -3.09
N GLU A 65 6.25 12.20 -4.33
CA GLU A 65 7.24 13.19 -4.83
C GLU A 65 6.70 14.62 -4.85
N ARG A 66 5.37 14.80 -5.06
CA ARG A 66 4.69 16.11 -5.02
C ARG A 66 4.10 16.44 -3.65
N HIS A 67 4.34 15.60 -2.63
CA HIS A 67 3.75 15.73 -1.29
C HIS A 67 2.21 15.80 -1.31
N ASP A 68 1.59 15.11 -2.28
CA ASP A 68 0.14 14.98 -2.37
C ASP A 68 -0.33 13.87 -1.42
N TRP A 69 -0.36 14.22 -0.13
CA TRP A 69 -0.62 13.28 0.96
C TRP A 69 -2.03 12.73 0.97
N LEU A 70 -3.00 13.49 0.47
CA LEU A 70 -4.38 13.01 0.37
C LEU A 70 -4.53 11.98 -0.75
N ALA A 71 -3.96 12.23 -1.94
CA ALA A 71 -3.97 11.24 -3.01
C ALA A 71 -3.17 9.98 -2.64
N LEU A 72 -2.04 10.14 -1.95
CA LEU A 72 -1.29 9.00 -1.43
C LEU A 72 -2.12 8.22 -0.40
N ALA A 73 -2.85 8.89 0.50
CA ALA A 73 -3.73 8.24 1.46
C ALA A 73 -4.85 7.44 0.77
N ASP A 74 -5.46 7.97 -0.30
CA ASP A 74 -6.47 7.24 -1.08
C ASP A 74 -5.91 5.94 -1.67
N CYS A 75 -4.68 5.98 -2.19
CA CYS A 75 -4.00 4.79 -2.69
C CYS A 75 -3.81 3.74 -1.59
N LEU A 76 -3.35 4.16 -0.40
CA LEU A 76 -3.01 3.28 0.70
C LEU A 76 -4.26 2.70 1.39
N GLU A 77 -5.34 3.48 1.49
CA GLU A 77 -6.56 3.07 2.20
C GLU A 77 -7.48 2.21 1.35
N TYR A 78 -7.54 2.47 0.04
CA TYR A 78 -8.55 1.87 -0.84
C TYR A 78 -7.95 1.08 -2.00
N GLU A 79 -7.17 1.73 -2.87
CA GLU A 79 -6.77 1.14 -4.15
C GLU A 79 -5.82 -0.06 -3.97
N LEU A 80 -4.78 0.11 -3.14
CA LEU A 80 -3.77 -0.91 -2.92
C LEU A 80 -4.32 -2.11 -2.12
N PRO A 81 -5.05 -1.93 -1.01
CA PRO A 81 -5.69 -3.05 -0.32
C PRO A 81 -6.62 -3.87 -1.23
N LEU A 82 -7.42 -3.20 -2.07
CA LEU A 82 -8.32 -3.88 -3.00
C LEU A 82 -7.54 -4.77 -3.99
N GLN A 83 -6.46 -4.24 -4.58
CA GLN A 83 -5.61 -5.02 -5.50
C GLN A 83 -4.94 -6.21 -4.79
N LEU A 84 -4.40 -6.00 -3.59
CA LEU A 84 -3.75 -7.07 -2.81
C LEU A 84 -4.73 -8.20 -2.44
N GLN A 85 -5.98 -7.86 -2.11
CA GLN A 85 -7.02 -8.84 -1.81
C GLN A 85 -7.48 -9.63 -3.04
N GLN A 86 -7.57 -8.98 -4.22
CA GLN A 86 -7.85 -9.65 -5.48
C GLN A 86 -6.75 -10.66 -5.82
N GLN A 87 -5.49 -10.27 -5.68
CA GLN A 87 -4.33 -11.15 -5.92
C GLN A 87 -4.26 -12.33 -4.96
N ALA A 88 -4.70 -12.15 -3.71
CA ALA A 88 -4.87 -13.27 -2.79
C ALA A 88 -5.98 -14.22 -3.28
N THR A 89 -7.09 -13.71 -3.80
CA THR A 89 -8.27 -14.53 -4.15
C THR A 89 -8.02 -15.41 -5.38
N ASP A 90 -7.29 -14.93 -6.38
CA ASP A 90 -7.03 -15.63 -7.65
C ASP A 90 -6.05 -16.84 -7.55
N GLN A 91 -5.56 -17.18 -6.35
CA GLN A 91 -4.69 -18.34 -6.10
C GLN A 91 -5.47 -19.64 -5.72
N ILE A 92 -6.76 -19.73 -6.01
CA ILE A 92 -7.62 -20.92 -5.76
C ILE A 92 -8.09 -21.53 -7.08
#